data_AF-A0A1B6HUM7-F1
#
_entry.id   AF-A0A1B6HUM7-F1
#
_cell.length_a   1.000
_cell.length_b   1.000
_cell.length_c   1.000
_cell.angle_alpha   90.00
_cell.angle_beta   90.00
_cell.angle_gamma   90.00
#
_symmetry.space_group_name_H-M   'P 1'
#
loop_
_entity.id
_entity.type
_entity.pdbx_description
1 polymer ?
#
loop_
_entity_poly.entity_id
_entity_poly.type
_entity_poly.pdbx_seq_one_letter_code
_entity_poly.pdbx_strand_id
1 'polypeptide(L)'
;MTQRVQRSLEAVPPPPSRFTLNEWYLNNRQRYRQAEDQQHLAERILAECDRTRDEADEIVLRNKQEVEHQLEVKLADVEFRKKQLELQKKDLEVEVEALKTFRARIEDAQRALSKNAHSICTKCIVLREGRLGIDLCHDDVERELLKEREVIEGAEDPKTNQTYDQTASKSNS
;
A
#
# COMPACT_ATOMS: atom_id res chain seq x y z
N MET A 1 -23.37 -48.15 -99.01
CA MET A 1 -22.96 -46.86 -98.41
C MET A 1 -21.83 -47.11 -97.44
N THR A 2 -20.59 -46.94 -97.88
CA THR A 2 -19.38 -47.19 -97.08
C THR A 2 -18.90 -45.87 -96.48
N GLN A 3 -18.96 -45.77 -95.16
CA GLN A 3 -18.61 -44.59 -94.38
C GLN A 3 -17.09 -44.41 -94.38
N ARG A 4 -16.61 -43.36 -95.06
CA ARG A 4 -15.19 -42.99 -95.09
C ARG A 4 -14.87 -42.26 -93.78
N VAL A 5 -14.17 -42.93 -92.87
CA VAL A 5 -13.66 -42.31 -91.64
C VAL A 5 -12.67 -41.21 -92.02
N GLN A 6 -13.03 -39.95 -91.81
CA GLN A 6 -12.11 -38.82 -91.85
C GLN A 6 -11.17 -38.93 -90.64
N ARG A 7 -9.90 -39.27 -90.88
CA ARG A 7 -8.84 -39.04 -89.89
C ARG A 7 -8.60 -37.53 -89.78
N SER A 8 -8.87 -36.96 -88.61
CA SER A 8 -8.45 -35.61 -88.24
C SER A 8 -6.93 -35.52 -88.29
N LEU A 9 -6.40 -34.62 -89.11
CA LEU A 9 -4.99 -34.23 -89.06
C LEU A 9 -4.85 -33.22 -87.92
N GLU A 10 -4.43 -33.68 -86.75
CA GLU A 10 -4.06 -32.78 -85.65
C GLU A 10 -2.72 -32.10 -85.99
N ALA A 11 -2.72 -30.77 -86.04
CA ALA A 11 -1.53 -29.99 -86.27
C ALA A 11 -0.59 -30.11 -85.05
N VAL A 12 0.49 -30.87 -85.20
CA VAL A 12 1.55 -30.95 -84.18
C VAL A 12 2.22 -29.58 -84.10
N PRO A 13 2.22 -28.91 -82.92
CA PRO A 13 2.87 -27.62 -82.77
C PRO A 13 4.36 -27.73 -83.12
N PRO A 14 4.97 -26.68 -83.69
CA PRO A 14 6.38 -26.71 -84.07
C PRO A 14 7.22 -27.10 -82.84
N PRO A 15 8.24 -27.96 -83.00
CA PRO A 15 9.06 -28.39 -81.88
C PRO A 15 9.64 -27.14 -81.20
N PRO A 16 9.64 -27.11 -79.85
CA PRO A 16 10.14 -25.95 -79.11
C PRO A 16 11.57 -25.63 -79.57
N SER A 17 11.89 -24.34 -79.59
CA SER A 17 13.25 -23.87 -79.88
C SER A 17 14.23 -24.59 -78.96
N ARG A 18 15.20 -25.29 -79.56
CA ARG A 18 16.19 -26.06 -78.83
C ARG A 18 17.35 -25.15 -78.47
N PHE A 19 17.70 -25.13 -77.19
CA PHE A 19 18.90 -24.44 -76.74
C PHE A 19 20.14 -25.20 -77.18
N THR A 20 21.19 -24.46 -77.49
CA THR A 20 22.52 -25.00 -77.71
C THR A 20 23.11 -25.47 -76.37
N LEU A 21 24.05 -26.41 -76.45
CA LEU A 21 24.77 -26.89 -75.27
C LEU A 21 25.47 -25.74 -74.53
N ASN A 22 25.96 -24.73 -75.25
CA ASN A 22 26.59 -23.56 -74.66
C ASN A 22 25.61 -22.69 -73.85
N GLU A 23 24.40 -22.45 -74.36
CA GLU A 23 23.34 -21.74 -73.62
C GLU A 23 22.94 -22.48 -72.34
N TRP A 24 22.86 -23.82 -72.40
CA TRP A 24 22.63 -24.65 -71.21
C TRP A 24 23.77 -24.51 -70.19
N TYR A 25 25.03 -24.57 -70.61
CA TYR A 25 26.18 -24.37 -69.71
C TYR A 25 26.18 -22.98 -69.07
N LEU A 26 25.93 -21.93 -69.85
CA LEU A 26 25.87 -20.55 -69.35
C LEU A 26 24.73 -20.37 -68.33
N ASN A 27 23.55 -20.93 -68.61
CA ASN A 27 22.42 -20.87 -67.69
C ASN A 27 22.69 -21.61 -66.37
N ASN A 28 23.24 -22.82 -66.43
CA ASN A 28 23.60 -23.57 -65.23
C ASN A 28 24.68 -22.83 -64.43
N ARG A 29 25.74 -22.32 -65.08
CA ARG A 29 26.78 -21.53 -64.42
C ARG A 29 26.20 -20.30 -63.71
N GLN A 30 25.26 -19.61 -64.33
CA GLN A 30 24.58 -18.47 -63.70
C GLN A 30 23.74 -18.91 -62.49
N ARG A 31 22.98 -20.00 -62.61
CA ARG A 31 22.19 -20.54 -61.49
C ARG A 31 23.06 -20.98 -60.32
N TYR A 32 24.21 -21.61 -60.59
CA TYR A 32 25.17 -21.98 -59.55
C TYR A 32 25.67 -20.76 -58.78
N ARG A 33 26.07 -19.69 -59.49
CA ARG A 33 26.49 -18.44 -58.84
C ARG A 33 25.37 -17.83 -58.00
N GLN A 34 24.15 -17.79 -58.52
CA GLN A 34 22.99 -17.25 -57.78
C GLN A 34 22.69 -18.07 -56.52
N ALA A 35 22.80 -19.40 -56.61
CA ALA A 35 22.63 -20.27 -55.45
C ALA A 35 23.72 -20.06 -54.40
N GLU A 36 24.97 -19.90 -54.82
CA GLU A 36 26.11 -19.59 -53.94
C GLU A 36 25.95 -18.23 -53.27
N ASP A 37 25.57 -17.18 -54.01
CA ASP A 37 25.26 -15.85 -53.46
C ASP A 37 24.11 -15.91 -52.44
N GLN A 38 23.05 -16.67 -52.73
CA GLN A 38 21.92 -16.88 -51.82
C GLN A 38 22.34 -17.65 -50.56
N GLN A 39 23.19 -18.67 -50.70
CA GLN A 39 23.72 -19.40 -49.57
C GLN A 39 24.54 -18.48 -48.65
N HIS A 40 25.46 -17.70 -49.20
CA HIS A 40 26.26 -16.75 -48.42
C HIS A 40 25.42 -15.68 -47.72
N LEU A 41 24.35 -15.21 -48.39
CA LEU A 41 23.40 -14.29 -47.76
C LEU A 41 22.67 -14.96 -46.59
N ALA A 42 22.19 -16.19 -46.77
CA ALA A 42 21.51 -16.94 -45.72
C ALA A 42 22.43 -17.21 -44.51
N GLU A 43 23.68 -17.62 -44.76
CA GLU A 43 24.70 -17.81 -43.73
C GLU A 43 24.94 -16.53 -42.92
N ARG A 44 25.03 -15.38 -43.59
CA ARG A 44 25.19 -14.08 -42.91
C ARG A 44 23.97 -13.71 -42.07
N ILE A 45 22.77 -13.94 -42.58
CA ILE A 45 21.53 -13.67 -41.82
C ILE A 45 21.46 -14.56 -40.58
N LEU A 46 21.77 -15.85 -40.72
CA LEU A 46 21.78 -16.77 -39.57
C LEU A 46 22.80 -16.35 -38.52
N ALA A 47 24.02 -15.97 -38.94
CA ALA A 47 25.03 -15.47 -38.02
C ALA A 47 24.58 -14.20 -37.27
N GLU A 48 23.90 -13.28 -37.95
CA GLU A 48 23.35 -12.07 -37.31
C GLU A 48 22.17 -12.39 -36.38
N CYS A 49 21.31 -13.35 -36.75
CA CYS A 49 20.24 -13.83 -35.89
C CYS A 49 20.78 -14.49 -34.62
N ASP A 50 21.81 -15.33 -34.74
CA ASP A 50 22.48 -15.98 -33.61
C ASP A 50 23.09 -14.93 -32.68
N ARG A 51 23.83 -13.95 -33.25
CA ARG A 51 24.37 -12.84 -32.48
C ARG A 51 23.29 -12.05 -31.75
N THR A 52 22.20 -11.69 -32.43
CA THR A 52 21.09 -10.92 -31.85
C THR A 52 20.41 -11.70 -30.72
N ARG A 53 20.25 -13.03 -30.89
CA ARG A 53 19.72 -13.91 -29.86
C ARG A 53 20.62 -13.89 -28.62
N ASP A 54 21.92 -14.05 -28.81
CA ASP A 54 22.87 -14.10 -27.71
C ASP A 54 22.92 -12.75 -26.96
N GLU A 55 22.90 -11.62 -27.69
CA GLU A 55 22.79 -10.28 -27.10
C GLU A 55 21.47 -10.09 -26.31
N ALA A 56 20.34 -10.58 -26.83
CA ALA A 56 19.06 -10.53 -26.14
C ALA A 56 19.07 -11.39 -24.86
N ASP A 57 19.65 -12.60 -24.91
CA ASP A 57 19.77 -13.50 -23.77
C ASP A 57 20.63 -12.87 -22.65
N GLU A 58 21.74 -12.24 -23.00
CA GLU A 58 22.57 -11.51 -22.04
C GLU A 58 21.83 -10.34 -21.38
N ILE A 59 21.06 -9.56 -22.17
CA ILE A 59 20.26 -8.45 -21.64
C ILE A 59 19.18 -8.98 -20.69
N VAL A 60 18.46 -10.04 -21.07
CA VAL A 60 17.41 -10.65 -20.25
C VAL A 60 18.01 -11.17 -18.95
N LEU A 61 19.14 -11.86 -19.00
CA LEU A 61 19.81 -12.38 -17.82
C LEU A 61 20.23 -11.26 -16.86
N ARG A 62 20.87 -10.21 -17.39
CA ARG A 62 21.32 -9.06 -16.59
C ARG A 62 20.14 -8.33 -15.94
N ASN A 63 19.10 -8.06 -16.70
CA ASN A 63 17.90 -7.39 -16.19
C ASN A 63 17.21 -8.24 -15.12
N LYS A 64 17.14 -9.57 -15.32
CA LYS A 64 16.57 -10.48 -14.33
C LYS A 64 17.36 -10.42 -13.01
N GLN A 65 18.68 -10.52 -13.07
CA GLN A 65 19.55 -10.47 -11.87
C GLN A 65 19.43 -9.12 -11.15
N GLU A 66 19.39 -8.01 -11.89
CA GLU A 66 19.22 -6.68 -11.30
C GLU A 66 17.86 -6.55 -10.60
N VAL A 67 16.77 -6.96 -11.27
CA VAL A 67 15.42 -6.90 -10.69
C VAL A 67 15.31 -7.80 -9.46
N GLU A 68 15.86 -9.02 -9.52
CA GLU A 68 15.87 -9.96 -8.39
C GLU A 68 16.59 -9.34 -7.18
N HIS A 69 17.77 -8.75 -7.39
CA HIS A 69 18.50 -8.05 -6.33
C HIS A 69 17.72 -6.85 -5.77
N GLN A 70 17.13 -6.00 -6.63
CA GLN A 70 16.33 -4.86 -6.17
C GLN A 70 15.10 -5.30 -5.37
N LEU A 71 14.48 -6.43 -5.74
CA LEU A 71 13.36 -7.01 -5.00
C LEU A 71 13.79 -7.52 -3.63
N GLU A 72 14.93 -8.20 -3.53
CA GLU A 72 15.50 -8.64 -2.25
C GLU A 72 15.75 -7.46 -1.29
N VAL A 73 16.37 -6.39 -1.80
CA VAL A 73 16.63 -5.18 -1.02
C VAL A 73 15.33 -4.53 -0.54
N LYS A 74 14.32 -4.42 -1.43
CA LYS A 74 13.00 -3.87 -1.07
C LYS A 74 12.28 -4.73 -0.05
N LEU A 75 12.36 -6.05 -0.18
CA LEU A 75 11.77 -6.98 0.77
C LEU A 75 12.39 -6.80 2.16
N ALA A 76 13.71 -6.74 2.24
CA ALA A 76 14.42 -6.51 3.50
C ALA A 76 14.06 -5.15 4.14
N ASP A 77 13.93 -4.08 3.35
CA ASP A 77 13.50 -2.75 3.82
C ASP A 77 12.05 -2.77 4.35
N VAL A 78 11.12 -3.43 3.65
CA VAL A 78 9.73 -3.59 4.10
C VAL A 78 9.67 -4.38 5.40
N GLU A 79 10.40 -5.48 5.51
CA GLU A 79 10.47 -6.28 6.73
C GLU A 79 11.06 -5.49 7.90
N PHE A 80 12.12 -4.72 7.66
CA PHE A 80 12.72 -3.84 8.66
C PHE A 80 11.71 -2.81 9.16
N ARG A 81 11.06 -2.08 8.24
CA ARG A 81 10.04 -1.08 8.60
C ARG A 81 8.87 -1.69 9.35
N LYS A 82 8.41 -2.87 8.95
CA LYS A 82 7.36 -3.60 9.67
C LYS A 82 7.78 -3.88 11.11
N LYS A 83 9.00 -4.39 11.34
CA LYS A 83 9.53 -4.63 12.69
C LYS A 83 9.62 -3.35 13.52
N GLN A 84 10.04 -2.23 12.92
CA GLN A 84 10.07 -0.93 13.61
C GLN A 84 8.68 -0.45 14.02
N LEU A 85 7.69 -0.57 13.12
CA LEU A 85 6.30 -0.22 13.42
C LEU A 85 5.71 -1.10 14.53
N GLU A 86 6.01 -2.40 14.52
CA GLU A 86 5.60 -3.32 15.58
C GLU A 86 6.22 -2.98 16.94
N LEU A 87 7.48 -2.52 16.96
CA LEU A 87 8.13 -2.05 18.18
C LEU A 87 7.48 -0.77 18.70
N GLN A 88 7.33 0.24 17.84
CA GLN A 88 6.68 1.50 18.20
C GLN A 88 5.25 1.30 18.70
N LYS A 89 4.50 0.39 18.08
CA LYS A 89 3.16 0.03 18.55
C LYS A 89 3.18 -0.48 19.99
N LYS A 90 4.11 -1.37 20.34
CA LYS A 90 4.23 -1.90 21.70
C LYS A 90 4.60 -0.81 22.71
N ASP A 91 5.50 0.09 22.33
CA ASP A 91 5.89 1.22 23.19
C ASP A 91 4.70 2.14 23.44
N LEU A 92 3.91 2.45 22.41
CA LEU A 92 2.67 3.23 22.54
C LEU A 92 1.61 2.53 23.39
N GLU A 93 1.47 1.20 23.28
CA GLU A 93 0.56 0.43 24.14
C GLU A 93 0.95 0.57 25.61
N VAL A 94 2.25 0.49 25.94
CA VAL A 94 2.75 0.70 27.30
C VAL A 94 2.48 2.13 27.77
N GLU A 95 2.72 3.13 26.93
CA GLU A 95 2.45 4.53 27.26
C GLU A 95 0.96 4.80 27.50
N VAL A 96 0.09 4.24 26.66
CA VAL A 96 -1.37 4.34 26.81
C VAL A 96 -1.82 3.74 28.13
N GLU A 97 -1.33 2.55 28.50
CA GLU A 97 -1.66 1.95 29.80
C GLU A 97 -1.13 2.80 30.96
N ALA A 98 0.08 3.34 30.86
CA ALA A 98 0.60 4.27 31.87
C ALA A 98 -0.31 5.51 32.02
N LEU A 99 -0.72 6.13 30.91
CA LEU A 99 -1.62 7.29 30.92
C LEU A 99 -2.99 6.96 31.51
N LYS A 100 -3.56 5.78 31.22
CA LYS A 100 -4.80 5.31 31.85
C LYS A 100 -4.65 5.19 33.36
N THR A 101 -3.54 4.62 33.84
CA THR A 101 -3.30 4.51 35.29
C THR A 101 -3.15 5.88 35.95
N PHE A 102 -2.47 6.84 35.30
CA PHE A 102 -2.36 8.21 35.82
C PHE A 102 -3.70 8.92 35.85
N ARG A 103 -4.50 8.79 34.79
CA ARG A 103 -5.87 9.33 34.76
C ARG A 103 -6.70 8.79 35.92
N ALA A 104 -6.74 7.48 36.12
CA ALA A 104 -7.48 6.86 37.22
C ALA A 104 -7.04 7.40 38.59
N ARG A 105 -5.72 7.54 38.81
CA ARG A 105 -5.17 8.11 40.05
C ARG A 105 -5.57 9.57 40.28
N ILE A 106 -5.59 10.38 39.22
CA ILE A 106 -5.99 11.80 39.31
C ILE A 106 -7.48 11.89 39.62
N GLU A 107 -8.31 11.09 38.95
CA GLU A 107 -9.74 11.03 39.20
C GLU A 107 -10.06 10.56 40.63
N ASP A 108 -9.33 9.56 41.14
CA ASP A 108 -9.45 9.11 42.53
C ASP A 108 -9.06 10.20 43.53
N ALA A 109 -7.94 10.90 43.29
CA ALA A 109 -7.50 11.99 44.12
C ALA A 109 -8.51 13.16 44.11
N GLN A 110 -9.07 13.50 42.95
CA GLN A 110 -10.11 14.50 42.80
C GLN A 110 -11.36 14.10 43.59
N ARG A 111 -11.86 12.87 43.41
CA ARG A 111 -13.02 12.36 44.18
C ARG A 111 -12.79 12.42 45.68
N ALA A 112 -11.61 12.01 46.14
CA ALA A 112 -11.27 12.04 47.57
C ALA A 112 -11.23 13.48 48.11
N LEU A 113 -10.64 14.41 47.36
CA LEU A 113 -10.56 15.82 47.73
C LEU A 113 -11.95 16.47 47.78
N SER A 114 -12.76 16.30 46.73
CA SER A 114 -14.11 16.86 46.67
C SER A 114 -14.99 16.31 47.80
N LYS A 115 -14.96 15.00 48.05
CA LYS A 115 -15.70 14.39 49.18
C LYS A 115 -15.29 14.96 50.53
N ASN A 116 -13.98 15.14 50.76
CA ASN A 116 -13.47 15.71 52.01
C ASN A 116 -13.88 17.18 52.16
N ALA A 117 -13.70 17.98 51.11
CA ALA A 117 -14.08 19.39 51.08
C ALA A 117 -15.60 19.56 51.31
N HIS A 118 -16.42 18.79 50.61
CA HIS A 118 -17.87 18.79 50.79
C HIS A 118 -18.25 18.42 52.23
N SER A 119 -17.65 17.37 52.81
CA SER A 119 -17.93 16.98 54.20
C SER A 119 -17.58 18.08 55.20
N ILE A 120 -16.46 18.78 55.02
CA ILE A 120 -16.04 19.87 55.90
C ILE A 120 -16.99 21.06 55.74
N CYS A 121 -17.27 21.48 54.50
CA CYS A 121 -18.15 22.59 54.19
C CYS A 121 -19.56 22.38 54.78
N THR A 122 -20.15 21.20 54.59
CA THR A 122 -21.46 20.84 55.15
C THR A 122 -21.46 20.85 56.68
N LYS A 123 -20.40 20.35 57.34
CA LYS A 123 -20.27 20.44 58.81
C LYS A 123 -20.21 21.89 59.28
N CYS A 124 -19.46 22.75 58.59
CA CYS A 124 -19.36 24.17 58.92
C CYS A 124 -20.74 24.86 58.83
N ILE A 125 -21.54 24.54 57.81
CA ILE A 125 -22.90 25.06 57.67
C ILE A 125 -23.78 24.59 58.82
N VAL A 126 -23.83 23.29 59.12
CA VAL A 126 -24.63 22.73 60.22
C VAL A 126 -24.26 23.34 61.58
N LEU A 127 -22.97 23.54 61.85
CA LEU A 127 -22.51 24.19 63.09
C LEU A 127 -23.01 25.64 63.22
N ARG A 128 -23.16 26.35 62.08
CA ARG A 128 -23.68 27.72 62.07
C ARG A 128 -25.19 27.75 62.23
N GLU A 129 -25.92 26.82 61.61
CA GLU A 129 -27.37 26.65 61.80
C GLU A 129 -27.75 26.33 63.26
N GLY A 130 -26.83 25.74 64.03
CA GLY A 130 -27.01 25.44 65.45
C GLY A 130 -26.82 26.62 66.42
N ARG A 131 -26.45 27.82 65.93
CA ARG A 131 -26.33 29.02 66.78
C ARG A 131 -27.70 29.51 67.24
N LEU A 132 -27.75 30.26 68.34
CA LEU A 132 -29.00 30.72 68.96
C LEU A 132 -29.06 32.25 69.08
N GLY A 133 -30.27 32.79 69.00
CA GLY A 133 -30.52 34.22 69.20
C GLY A 133 -29.80 35.08 68.14
N ILE A 134 -29.11 36.14 68.59
CA ILE A 134 -28.44 37.09 67.70
C ILE A 134 -27.26 36.49 66.93
N ASP A 135 -26.69 35.38 67.42
CA ASP A 135 -25.57 34.69 66.77
C ASP A 135 -26.01 33.85 65.56
N LEU A 136 -27.32 33.58 65.41
CA LEU A 136 -27.90 32.98 64.20
C LEU A 136 -28.18 34.08 63.18
N CYS A 137 -27.13 34.53 62.51
CA CYS A 137 -27.19 35.60 61.52
C CYS A 137 -26.61 35.15 60.17
N HIS A 138 -27.22 35.67 59.09
CA HIS A 138 -26.74 35.51 57.72
C HIS A 138 -25.60 36.47 57.44
N ASP A 139 -24.39 36.06 57.78
CA ASP A 139 -23.17 36.82 57.54
C ASP A 139 -22.48 36.44 56.22
N ASP A 140 -21.37 37.11 55.95
CA ASP A 140 -20.56 36.86 54.76
C ASP A 140 -20.00 35.44 54.72
N VAL A 141 -19.69 34.85 55.87
CA VAL A 141 -19.11 33.51 55.96
C VAL A 141 -20.14 32.45 55.56
N GLU A 142 -21.39 32.56 56.00
CA GLU A 142 -22.45 31.65 55.57
C GLU A 142 -22.67 31.71 54.06
N ARG A 143 -22.70 32.92 53.48
CA ARG A 143 -22.85 33.08 52.02
C ARG A 143 -21.70 32.44 51.25
N GLU A 144 -20.45 32.63 51.68
CA GLU A 144 -19.31 32.02 50.98
C GLU A 144 -19.26 30.50 51.17
N LEU A 145 -19.67 29.95 52.32
CA LEU A 145 -19.80 28.49 52.51
C LEU A 145 -20.87 27.88 51.60
N LEU A 146 -22.01 28.56 51.41
CA LEU A 146 -23.06 28.11 50.49
C LEU A 146 -22.56 28.07 49.03
N LYS A 147 -21.82 29.11 48.60
CA LYS A 147 -21.18 29.15 47.28
C LYS A 147 -20.11 28.07 47.13
N GLU A 148 -19.28 27.86 48.15
CA GLU A 148 -18.25 26.82 48.12
C GLU A 148 -18.88 25.43 47.95
N ARG A 149 -19.98 25.15 48.66
CA ARG A 149 -20.74 23.90 48.49
C ARG A 149 -21.25 23.74 47.07
N GLU A 150 -21.86 24.79 46.50
CA GLU A 150 -22.37 24.77 45.12
C GLU A 150 -21.26 24.51 44.10
N VAL A 151 -20.09 25.13 44.27
CA VAL A 151 -18.92 24.92 43.39
C VAL A 151 -18.39 23.50 43.51
N ILE A 152 -18.32 22.94 44.72
CA ILE A 152 -17.86 21.56 44.93
C ILE A 152 -18.84 20.56 44.29
N GLU A 153 -20.14 20.76 44.48
CA GLU A 153 -21.18 19.91 43.86
C GLU A 153 -21.16 20.02 42.33
N GLY A 154 -20.96 21.22 41.78
CA GLY A 154 -20.82 21.44 40.34
C GLY A 154 -19.54 20.80 39.75
N ALA A 155 -18.46 20.75 40.52
CA ALA A 155 -17.21 20.08 40.11
C ALA A 155 -17.34 18.54 40.09
N GLU A 156 -18.32 17.98 40.79
CA GLU A 156 -18.63 16.54 40.76
C GLU A 156 -19.65 16.16 39.67
N ASP A 157 -20.25 17.13 38.96
CA ASP A 157 -21.30 16.88 37.97
C ASP A 157 -20.78 15.99 36.81
N PRO A 158 -21.37 14.80 36.57
CA PRO A 158 -20.93 13.84 35.55
C PRO A 158 -20.83 14.41 34.13
N LYS A 159 -21.60 15.47 33.83
CA LYS A 159 -21.61 16.12 32.51
C LYS A 159 -20.27 16.73 32.16
N THR A 160 -19.57 17.29 33.14
CA THR A 160 -18.25 17.93 32.96
C THR A 160 -17.18 16.88 32.63
N ASN A 161 -17.29 15.68 33.22
CA ASN A 161 -16.39 14.55 32.96
C ASN A 161 -16.66 13.87 31.60
N GLN A 162 -17.93 13.81 31.14
CA GLN A 162 -18.29 13.24 29.84
C GLN A 162 -17.78 14.04 28.63
N THR A 163 -17.65 15.36 28.76
CA THR A 163 -17.09 16.22 27.70
C THR A 163 -15.65 15.85 27.33
N TYR A 164 -14.86 15.29 28.26
CA TYR A 164 -13.49 14.82 27.99
C TYR A 164 -13.44 13.46 27.28
N ASP A 165 -14.38 12.56 27.54
CA ASP A 165 -14.43 11.24 26.88
C ASP A 165 -14.94 11.32 25.43
N GLN A 166 -15.78 12.32 25.11
CA GLN A 166 -16.28 12.55 23.75
C GLN A 166 -15.24 13.16 22.80
N THR A 167 -14.24 13.87 23.30
CA THR A 167 -13.15 14.42 22.47
C THR A 167 -12.10 13.37 22.14
N ALA A 168 -11.82 12.45 23.06
CA ALA A 168 -10.90 11.32 22.86
C ALA A 168 -11.43 10.26 21.87
N SER A 169 -12.75 10.11 21.75
CA SER A 169 -13.38 9.16 20.83
C SER A 169 -13.49 9.69 19.39
N LYS A 170 -13.47 11.02 19.19
CA LYS A 170 -13.48 11.64 17.86
C LYS A 170 -12.11 11.73 17.17
N SER A 171 -11.01 11.53 17.89
CA SER A 171 -9.65 11.54 17.32
C SER A 171 -9.17 10.17 16.81
N ASN A 172 -9.93 9.09 17.11
CA ASN A 172 -9.63 7.72 16.69
C ASN A 172 -10.56 7.19 15.58
N SER A 173 -11.33 8.07 14.93
CA SER A 173 -12.12 7.81 13.71
C SER A 173 -11.67 8.74 12.60
#